data_AF-A0A443SJY5-F1
#
_entry.id   AF-A0A443SJY5-F1
#
_cell.length_a   1.000
_cell.length_b   1.000
_cell.length_c   1.000
_cell.angle_alpha   90.00
_cell.angle_beta   90.00
_cell.angle_gamma   90.00
#
_symmetry.space_group_name_H-M   'P 1'
#
loop_
_entity.id
_entity.type
_entity.pdbx_description
1 polymer ?
#
loop_
_entity_poly.entity_id
_entity_poly.type
_entity_poly.pdbx_seq_one_letter_code
_entity_poly.pdbx_strand_id
1 'polypeptide(L)'
;MDIYWRESFTCPSEEDYLKMIRFKTGGLFGLGVQLMQLFSDDKRDYSKLVTLLGSYFQIRDDYVNLKSDDYAKNKSFCEDLTEGKFSFPILYGINSKPDDPTLINIVRQRTSELEIKKFAVQLMEKHGCFEYTLNYLRKLHEDSRVEIESLGSNPYMIQIIELFSKTV
;
A
#
# COMPACT_ATOMS: atom_id res chain seq x y z
N MET A 1 -1.22 14.45 -5.49
CA MET A 1 -0.27 14.26 -4.38
C MET A 1 0.79 13.23 -4.72
N ASP A 2 0.42 11.99 -5.07
CA ASP A 2 1.36 10.93 -5.49
C ASP A 2 2.38 11.39 -6.56
N ILE A 3 1.87 11.89 -7.70
CA ILE A 3 2.70 12.46 -8.78
C ILE A 3 3.55 13.64 -8.28
N TYR A 4 2.98 14.52 -7.45
CA TYR A 4 3.70 15.69 -6.94
C TYR A 4 4.93 15.28 -6.12
N TRP A 5 4.79 14.32 -5.20
CA TRP A 5 5.93 13.84 -4.40
C TRP A 5 6.99 13.21 -5.29
N ARG A 6 6.58 12.38 -6.24
CA ARG A 6 7.46 11.72 -7.22
C ARG A 6 8.25 12.72 -8.09
N GLU A 7 7.61 13.78 -8.58
CA GLU A 7 8.27 14.78 -9.43
C GLU A 7 9.07 15.83 -8.63
N SER A 8 8.66 16.13 -7.40
CA SER A 8 9.39 17.06 -6.51
C SER A 8 10.48 16.38 -5.67
N PHE A 9 10.58 15.05 -5.73
CA PHE A 9 11.46 14.21 -4.90
C PHE A 9 11.38 14.52 -3.40
N THR A 10 10.17 14.88 -2.96
CA THR A 10 9.85 15.15 -1.56
C THR A 10 9.15 13.91 -1.01
N CYS A 11 9.83 13.18 -0.14
CA CYS A 11 9.24 12.01 0.52
C CYS A 11 8.10 12.47 1.44
N PRO A 12 6.88 11.93 1.30
CA PRO A 12 5.78 12.28 2.19
C PRO A 12 5.98 11.70 3.59
N SER A 13 5.32 12.31 4.58
CA SER A 13 5.10 11.63 5.86
C SER A 13 4.19 10.41 5.67
N GLU A 14 4.26 9.44 6.59
CA GLU A 14 3.34 8.30 6.56
C GLU A 14 1.88 8.77 6.63
N GLU A 15 1.58 9.77 7.47
CA GLU A 15 0.25 10.34 7.60
C GLU A 15 -0.27 10.94 6.27
N ASP A 16 0.58 11.68 5.55
CA ASP A 16 0.20 12.25 4.26
C ASP A 16 -0.01 11.17 3.20
N TYR A 17 0.84 10.13 3.19
CA TYR A 17 0.65 8.98 2.31
C TYR A 17 -0.71 8.30 2.60
N LEU A 18 -1.02 8.03 3.87
CA LEU A 18 -2.29 7.43 4.27
C LEU A 18 -3.50 8.30 3.91
N LYS A 19 -3.38 9.63 4.04
CA LYS A 19 -4.41 10.56 3.54
C LYS A 19 -4.58 10.46 2.03
N MET A 20 -3.48 10.39 1.28
CA MET A 20 -3.51 10.29 -0.18
C MET A 20 -4.20 9.01 -0.66
N ILE A 21 -3.84 7.84 -0.11
CA ILE A 21 -4.45 6.56 -0.52
C ILE A 21 -5.94 6.49 -0.17
N ARG A 22 -6.36 7.14 0.93
CA ARG A 22 -7.78 7.27 1.28
C ARG A 22 -8.58 7.96 0.19
N PHE A 23 -8.03 8.99 -0.46
CA PHE A 23 -8.68 9.66 -1.59
C PHE A 23 -8.59 8.86 -2.89
N LYS A 24 -7.45 8.21 -3.16
CA LYS A 24 -7.21 7.46 -4.40
C LYS A 24 -8.04 6.18 -4.46
N THR A 25 -7.85 5.28 -3.50
CA THR A 25 -8.42 3.93 -3.53
C THR A 25 -9.77 3.90 -2.82
N GLY A 26 -9.89 4.64 -1.71
CA GLY A 26 -11.17 4.82 -1.01
C GLY A 26 -12.20 5.56 -1.86
N GLY A 27 -11.79 6.40 -2.80
CA GLY A 27 -12.69 7.10 -3.72
C GLY A 27 -13.45 6.16 -4.66
N LEU A 28 -12.75 5.21 -5.29
CA LEU A 28 -13.40 4.28 -6.24
C LEU A 28 -14.27 3.23 -5.52
N PHE A 29 -13.77 2.66 -4.42
CA PHE A 29 -14.55 1.74 -3.60
C PHE A 29 -15.76 2.45 -2.97
N GLY A 30 -15.56 3.67 -2.49
CA GLY A 30 -16.62 4.50 -1.92
C GLY A 30 -17.70 4.80 -2.95
N LEU A 31 -17.33 5.18 -4.17
CA LEU A 31 -18.27 5.38 -5.26
C LEU A 31 -19.12 4.13 -5.52
N GLY A 32 -18.48 2.96 -5.64
CA GLY A 32 -19.20 1.70 -5.89
C GLY A 32 -20.22 1.39 -4.81
N VAL A 33 -19.81 1.45 -3.53
CA VAL A 33 -20.70 1.19 -2.39
C VAL A 33 -21.81 2.24 -2.31
N GLN A 34 -21.49 3.52 -2.47
CA GLN A 34 -22.49 4.60 -2.42
C GLN A 34 -23.53 4.47 -3.54
N LEU A 35 -23.11 4.12 -4.77
CA LEU A 35 -24.04 3.85 -5.86
C LEU A 35 -24.97 2.67 -5.55
N MET A 36 -24.43 1.58 -4.99
CA MET A 36 -25.25 0.44 -4.55
C MET A 36 -26.25 0.84 -3.44
N GLN A 37 -25.82 1.70 -2.50
CA GLN A 37 -26.68 2.19 -1.42
C GLN A 37 -27.81 3.10 -1.89
N LEU A 38 -27.71 3.76 -3.05
CA LEU A 38 -28.81 4.55 -3.61
C LEU A 38 -30.04 3.66 -3.92
N PHE A 39 -29.81 2.38 -4.24
CA PHE A 39 -30.85 1.43 -4.64
C PHE A 39 -31.08 0.32 -3.62
N SER A 40 -30.47 0.41 -2.43
CA SER A 40 -30.61 -0.56 -1.33
C SER A 40 -31.36 0.07 -0.16
N ASP A 41 -32.14 -0.74 0.57
CA ASP A 41 -32.74 -0.32 1.85
C ASP A 41 -31.70 -0.21 2.97
N ASP A 42 -30.51 -0.78 2.77
CA ASP A 42 -29.40 -0.72 3.73
C ASP A 42 -28.64 0.62 3.66
N LYS A 43 -28.79 1.42 4.73
CA LYS A 43 -28.18 2.75 4.88
C LYS A 43 -27.05 2.80 5.91
N ARG A 44 -26.47 1.65 6.29
CA ARG A 44 -25.31 1.61 7.19
C ARG A 44 -24.12 2.39 6.62
N ASP A 45 -23.27 2.91 7.49
CA ASP A 45 -22.04 3.60 7.07
C ASP A 45 -20.92 2.59 6.78
N TYR A 46 -20.61 2.41 5.50
CA TYR A 46 -19.52 1.54 5.04
C TYR A 46 -18.20 2.29 4.83
N SER A 47 -18.13 3.59 5.13
CA SER A 47 -16.98 4.44 4.82
C SER A 47 -15.69 3.94 5.48
N LYS A 48 -15.79 3.44 6.71
CA LYS A 48 -14.64 2.88 7.44
C LYS A 48 -14.16 1.58 6.79
N LEU A 49 -15.05 0.64 6.51
CA LEU A 49 -14.70 -0.61 5.81
C LEU A 49 -14.05 -0.34 4.45
N VAL A 50 -14.63 0.55 3.66
CA VAL A 50 -14.09 0.97 2.36
C VAL A 50 -12.69 1.57 2.50
N THR A 51 -12.46 2.40 3.51
CA THR A 51 -11.15 3.02 3.76
C THR A 51 -10.11 1.99 4.17
N LEU A 52 -10.47 1.05 5.05
CA LEU A 52 -9.59 -0.03 5.50
C LEU A 52 -9.19 -0.93 4.33
N LEU A 53 -10.17 -1.39 3.54
CA LEU A 53 -9.91 -2.22 2.36
C LEU A 53 -9.04 -1.48 1.35
N GLY A 54 -9.40 -0.24 0.99
CA GLY A 54 -8.62 0.56 0.04
C GLY A 54 -7.16 0.77 0.48
N SER A 55 -6.94 0.98 1.78
CA SER A 55 -5.59 1.10 2.35
C SER A 55 -4.84 -0.24 2.28
N TYR A 56 -5.49 -1.34 2.64
CA TYR A 56 -4.91 -2.68 2.58
C TYR A 56 -4.48 -3.04 1.15
N PHE A 57 -5.34 -2.81 0.16
CA PHE A 57 -5.02 -3.11 -1.24
C PHE A 57 -3.84 -2.30 -1.76
N GLN A 58 -3.79 -0.99 -1.48
CA GLN A 58 -2.69 -0.15 -1.97
C GLN A 58 -1.35 -0.50 -1.31
N ILE A 59 -1.33 -0.71 0.01
CA ILE A 59 -0.09 -1.07 0.72
C ILE A 59 0.36 -2.47 0.34
N ARG A 60 -0.57 -3.41 0.09
CA ARG A 60 -0.25 -4.75 -0.40
C ARG A 60 0.36 -4.70 -1.80
N ASP A 61 -0.21 -3.89 -2.70
CA ASP A 61 0.33 -3.68 -4.06
C ASP A 61 1.77 -3.13 -4.00
N ASP A 62 1.99 -2.11 -3.17
CA ASP A 62 3.31 -1.52 -2.92
C ASP A 62 4.32 -2.54 -2.35
N TYR A 63 3.90 -3.44 -1.45
CA TYR A 63 4.75 -4.51 -0.92
C TYR A 63 5.10 -5.55 -1.98
N VAL A 64 4.09 -6.05 -2.71
CA VAL A 64 4.26 -7.09 -3.73
C VAL A 64 5.14 -6.60 -4.89
N ASN A 65 5.05 -5.31 -5.25
CA ASN A 65 5.90 -4.67 -6.26
C ASN A 65 7.40 -4.85 -5.99
N LEU A 66 7.79 -4.88 -4.71
CA LEU A 66 9.19 -4.93 -4.27
C LEU A 66 9.67 -6.34 -3.87
N LYS A 67 8.76 -7.23 -3.46
CA LYS A 67 9.12 -8.55 -2.90
C LYS A 67 8.81 -9.76 -3.76
N SER A 68 7.88 -9.65 -4.72
CA SER A 68 7.39 -10.85 -5.40
C SER A 68 8.20 -11.19 -6.65
N ASP A 69 8.90 -12.32 -6.59
CA ASP A 69 9.59 -12.92 -7.74
C ASP A 69 8.63 -13.31 -8.87
N ASP A 70 7.39 -13.70 -8.55
CA ASP A 70 6.36 -14.01 -9.55
C ASP A 70 5.74 -12.76 -10.16
N TYR A 71 5.65 -11.66 -9.41
CA TYR A 71 5.27 -10.36 -9.97
C TYR A 71 6.36 -9.82 -10.91
N ALA A 72 7.64 -10.10 -10.63
CA ALA A 72 8.76 -9.82 -11.53
C ALA A 72 8.78 -10.68 -12.81
N LYS A 73 8.00 -11.77 -12.89
CA LYS A 73 7.79 -12.54 -14.12
C LYS A 73 6.67 -11.98 -15.00
N ASN A 74 5.66 -11.36 -14.40
CA ASN A 74 4.50 -10.78 -15.09
C ASN A 74 4.63 -9.27 -15.38
N LYS A 75 5.54 -8.59 -14.66
CA LYS A 75 5.89 -7.16 -14.74
C LYS A 75 7.41 -7.00 -14.62
N SER A 76 7.95 -5.79 -14.80
CA SER A 76 9.38 -5.56 -14.57
C SER A 76 9.71 -5.51 -13.06
N PHE A 77 10.89 -6.00 -12.66
CA PHE A 77 11.31 -6.07 -11.25
C PHE A 77 11.37 -4.67 -10.60
N CYS A 78 10.73 -4.50 -9.43
CA CYS A 78 10.69 -3.26 -8.64
C CYS A 78 10.39 -2.00 -9.48
N GLU A 79 9.23 -1.97 -10.12
CA GLU A 79 8.79 -0.83 -10.95
C GLU A 79 8.71 0.47 -10.17
N ASP A 80 8.31 0.43 -8.89
CA ASP A 80 8.19 1.63 -8.06
C ASP A 80 9.54 2.38 -7.94
N LEU A 81 10.68 1.66 -7.95
CA LEU A 81 12.01 2.28 -7.98
C LEU A 81 12.34 2.92 -9.34
N THR A 82 11.86 2.32 -10.43
CA THR A 82 12.02 2.86 -11.79
C THR A 82 11.21 4.14 -11.96
N GLU A 83 10.00 4.17 -11.41
CA GLU A 83 9.15 5.35 -11.44
C GLU A 83 9.64 6.45 -10.48
N GLY A 84 10.42 6.08 -9.47
CA GLY A 84 10.79 6.97 -8.36
C GLY A 84 9.62 7.21 -7.39
N LYS A 85 8.69 6.26 -7.31
CA LYS A 85 7.48 6.34 -6.49
C LYS A 85 7.83 6.14 -5.00
N PHE A 86 7.22 6.96 -4.15
CA PHE A 86 7.31 6.82 -2.68
C PHE A 86 6.26 5.85 -2.17
N SER A 87 6.41 4.57 -2.50
CA SER A 87 5.54 3.51 -2.01
C SER A 87 5.71 3.26 -0.52
N PHE A 88 4.75 2.59 0.12
CA PHE A 88 4.71 2.46 1.59
C PHE A 88 6.02 1.90 2.21
N PRO A 89 6.64 0.84 1.68
CA PRO A 89 7.92 0.37 2.23
C PRO A 89 9.08 1.35 1.97
N ILE A 90 9.08 2.04 0.82
CA ILE A 90 10.12 3.00 0.44
C ILE A 90 10.06 4.24 1.33
N LEU A 91 8.88 4.83 1.49
CA LEU A 91 8.72 6.04 2.31
C LEU A 91 9.09 5.75 3.77
N TYR A 92 8.72 4.58 4.30
CA TYR A 92 9.12 4.18 5.65
C TYR A 92 10.64 4.07 5.76
N GLY A 93 11.30 3.44 4.77
CA GLY A 93 12.75 3.31 4.76
C GLY A 93 13.49 4.65 4.72
N ILE A 94 12.94 5.64 4.01
CA ILE A 94 13.51 6.99 3.95
C ILE A 94 13.26 7.74 5.27
N ASN A 95 12.03 7.73 5.77
CA ASN A 95 11.65 8.51 6.96
C ASN A 95 12.23 7.93 8.27
N SER A 96 12.42 6.62 8.36
CA SER A 96 12.98 5.96 9.55
C SER A 96 14.50 6.08 9.66
N LYS A 97 15.18 6.52 8.58
CA LYS A 97 16.63 6.69 8.49
C LYS A 97 17.00 8.04 7.86
N PRO A 98 16.68 9.18 8.51
CA PRO A 98 16.95 10.50 7.96
C PRO A 98 18.44 10.79 7.73
N ASP A 99 19.32 10.10 8.47
CA ASP A 99 20.78 10.23 8.35
C ASP A 99 21.37 9.40 7.19
N ASP A 100 20.58 8.52 6.55
CA ASP A 100 21.00 7.70 5.42
C ASP A 100 20.28 8.14 4.12
N PRO A 101 20.92 9.01 3.31
CA PRO A 101 20.31 9.48 2.06
C PRO A 101 20.34 8.45 0.93
N THR A 102 20.89 7.25 1.15
CA THR A 102 21.12 6.25 0.10
C THR A 102 19.82 5.86 -0.60
N LEU A 103 18.77 5.53 0.17
CA LEU A 103 17.51 5.08 -0.41
C LEU A 103 16.81 6.18 -1.22
N ILE A 104 16.75 7.42 -0.69
CA ILE A 104 16.15 8.54 -1.43
C ILE A 104 16.95 8.89 -2.69
N ASN A 105 18.28 8.75 -2.66
CA ASN A 105 19.11 8.97 -3.85
C ASN A 105 18.86 7.90 -4.91
N ILE A 106 18.67 6.64 -4.53
CA ILE A 106 18.30 5.58 -5.48
C ILE A 106 16.92 5.87 -6.11
N VAL A 107 15.93 6.25 -5.31
CA VAL A 107 14.59 6.60 -5.80
C VAL A 107 14.65 7.77 -6.79
N ARG A 108 15.51 8.76 -6.54
CA ARG A 108 15.74 9.92 -7.43
C ARG A 108 16.36 9.54 -8.77
N GLN A 109 17.15 8.46 -8.82
CA GLN A 109 17.79 8.02 -10.06
C GLN A 109 16.79 7.44 -11.07
N ARG A 110 15.61 6.99 -10.64
CA ARG A 110 14.61 6.34 -11.52
C ARG A 110 15.23 5.23 -12.36
N THR A 111 16.12 4.46 -11.72
CA THR A 111 16.98 3.49 -12.42
C THR A 111 16.20 2.28 -12.92
N SER A 112 16.55 1.81 -14.11
CA SER A 112 16.11 0.52 -14.64
C SER A 112 17.12 -0.61 -14.36
N GLU A 113 18.30 -0.29 -13.79
CA GLU A 113 19.36 -1.26 -13.55
C GLU A 113 19.01 -2.24 -12.43
N LEU A 114 19.08 -3.54 -12.75
CA LEU A 114 18.70 -4.61 -11.84
C LEU A 114 19.54 -4.65 -10.56
N GLU A 115 20.84 -4.42 -10.66
CA GLU A 115 21.75 -4.50 -9.50
C GLU A 115 21.50 -3.36 -8.50
N ILE A 116 21.20 -2.16 -8.99
CA ILE A 116 20.81 -1.04 -8.12
C ILE A 116 19.48 -1.34 -7.42
N LYS A 117 18.51 -1.93 -8.13
CA LYS A 117 17.22 -2.33 -7.54
C LYS A 117 17.40 -3.41 -6.46
N LYS A 118 18.22 -4.43 -6.72
CA LYS A 118 18.54 -5.47 -5.73
C LYS A 118 19.21 -4.88 -4.50
N PHE A 119 20.16 -3.97 -4.68
CA PHE A 119 20.82 -3.26 -3.59
C PHE A 119 19.81 -2.45 -2.74
N ALA A 120 18.89 -1.72 -3.39
CA ALA A 120 17.82 -0.99 -2.70
C ALA A 120 16.94 -1.92 -1.85
N VAL A 121 16.51 -3.05 -2.42
CA VAL A 121 15.72 -4.05 -1.69
C VAL A 121 16.48 -4.61 -0.49
N GLN A 122 17.77 -4.93 -0.63
CA GLN A 122 18.60 -5.39 0.50
C GLN A 122 18.75 -4.33 1.59
N LEU A 123 18.92 -3.06 1.21
CA LEU A 123 18.97 -1.94 2.15
C LEU A 123 17.64 -1.80 2.92
N MET A 124 16.51 -1.89 2.20
CA MET A 124 15.17 -1.85 2.80
C MET A 124 14.91 -3.03 3.74
N GLU A 125 15.43 -4.22 3.43
CA GLU A 125 15.40 -5.39 4.32
C GLU A 125 16.15 -5.09 5.62
N LYS A 126 17.38 -4.58 5.53
CA LYS A 126 18.20 -4.20 6.70
C LYS A 126 17.54 -3.12 7.56
N HIS A 127 16.76 -2.23 6.94
CA HIS A 127 16.02 -1.17 7.63
C HIS A 127 14.68 -1.66 8.22
N GLY A 128 14.29 -2.92 8.00
CA GLY A 128 13.06 -3.49 8.51
C GLY A 128 11.80 -2.98 7.79
N CYS A 129 11.92 -2.41 6.58
CA CYS A 129 10.79 -1.83 5.86
C CYS A 129 9.70 -2.85 5.54
N PHE A 130 10.12 -4.05 5.14
CA PHE A 130 9.20 -5.13 4.78
C PHE A 130 8.48 -5.70 5.99
N GLU A 131 9.20 -5.92 7.10
CA GLU A 131 8.58 -6.36 8.35
C GLU A 131 7.58 -5.34 8.89
N TYR A 132 7.94 -4.05 8.85
CA TYR A 132 7.02 -2.97 9.22
C TYR A 132 5.76 -2.98 8.35
N THR A 133 5.93 -3.09 7.03
CA THR A 133 4.81 -3.14 6.08
C THR A 133 3.91 -4.35 6.32
N LEU A 134 4.47 -5.53 6.55
CA LEU A 134 3.71 -6.74 6.88
C LEU A 134 2.92 -6.58 8.17
N ASN A 135 3.51 -6.00 9.22
CA ASN A 135 2.82 -5.75 10.48
C ASN A 135 1.67 -4.75 10.30
N TYR A 136 1.86 -3.72 9.47
CA TYR A 136 0.81 -2.77 9.13
C TYR A 136 -0.34 -3.44 8.34
N LEU A 137 -0.03 -4.30 7.38
CA LEU A 137 -1.02 -5.09 6.64
C LEU A 137 -1.81 -6.04 7.55
N ARG A 138 -1.15 -6.73 8.48
CA ARG A 138 -1.81 -7.59 9.48
C ARG A 138 -2.79 -6.79 10.34
N LYS A 139 -2.40 -5.59 10.77
CA LYS A 139 -3.28 -4.68 11.51
C LYS A 139 -4.50 -4.28 10.68
N LEU A 140 -4.29 -3.85 9.44
CA LEU A 140 -5.39 -3.48 8.55
C LEU A 140 -6.34 -4.66 8.26
N HIS A 141 -5.81 -5.87 8.15
CA HIS A 141 -6.62 -7.09 7.99
C HIS A 141 -7.51 -7.32 9.21
N GLU A 142 -6.95 -7.25 10.41
CA GLU A 142 -7.71 -7.42 11.65
C GLU A 142 -8.75 -6.30 11.84
N ASP A 143 -8.37 -5.05 11.61
CA ASP A 143 -9.28 -3.90 11.68
C ASP A 143 -10.43 -4.07 10.66
N SER A 144 -10.16 -4.60 9.47
CA SER A 144 -11.17 -4.89 8.44
C SER A 144 -12.12 -5.99 8.88
N ARG A 145 -11.59 -7.05 9.50
CA ARG A 145 -12.39 -8.17 10.02
C ARG A 145 -13.35 -7.69 11.12
N VAL A 146 -12.83 -6.95 12.11
CA VAL A 146 -13.63 -6.37 13.19
C VAL A 146 -14.73 -5.47 12.63
N GLU A 147 -14.42 -4.68 11.59
CA GLU A 147 -15.41 -3.82 10.95
C GLU A 147 -16.48 -4.61 10.17
N ILE A 148 -16.12 -5.69 9.49
CA ILE A 148 -17.11 -6.56 8.83
C ILE A 148 -18.04 -7.19 9.86
N GLU A 149 -17.50 -7.65 10.99
CA GLU A 149 -18.30 -8.21 12.08
C GLU A 149 -19.24 -7.17 12.69
N SER A 150 -18.77 -5.92 12.90
CA SER A 150 -19.60 -4.82 13.43
C SER A 150 -20.73 -4.42 12.49
N LEU A 151 -20.53 -4.57 11.17
CA LEU A 151 -21.53 -4.34 10.13
C LEU A 151 -22.48 -5.54 9.92
N GLY A 152 -22.63 -6.41 10.91
CA GLY A 152 -23.58 -7.53 10.87
C GLY A 152 -23.03 -8.81 10.27
N SER A 153 -21.71 -8.88 10.04
CA SER A 153 -20.98 -10.00 9.45
C SER A 153 -21.38 -10.34 8.00
N ASN A 154 -20.38 -10.74 7.21
CA ASN A 154 -20.60 -11.19 5.84
C ASN A 154 -19.57 -12.28 5.50
N PRO A 155 -19.99 -13.55 5.43
CA PRO A 155 -19.08 -14.67 5.16
C PRO A 155 -18.30 -14.53 3.85
N TYR A 156 -18.89 -13.92 2.83
CA TYR A 156 -18.22 -13.69 1.54
C TYR A 156 -17.10 -12.65 1.69
N MET A 157 -17.37 -11.56 2.41
CA MET A 157 -16.35 -10.54 2.67
C MET A 157 -15.21 -11.07 3.52
N ILE A 158 -15.51 -11.91 4.53
CA ILE A 158 -14.48 -12.58 5.34
C ILE A 158 -13.60 -13.47 4.44
N GLN A 159 -14.20 -14.30 3.57
CA GLN A 159 -13.44 -15.13 2.64
C GLN A 159 -12.54 -14.30 1.70
N ILE A 160 -13.02 -13.14 1.25
CA ILE A 160 -12.26 -12.23 0.38
C ILE A 160 -11.03 -11.67 1.12
N ILE A 161 -11.17 -11.15 2.35
CA ILE A 161 -10.03 -10.60 3.08
C ILE A 161 -9.00 -11.69 3.45
N GLU A 162 -9.46 -12.90 3.77
CA GLU A 162 -8.62 -14.06 4.07
C GLU A 162 -7.86 -14.57 2.83
N LEU A 163 -8.46 -14.43 1.64
CA LEU A 163 -7.77 -14.77 0.40
C LEU A 163 -6.59 -13.81 0.15
N PHE A 164 -6.77 -12.53 0.43
CA PHE A 164 -5.72 -11.53 0.22
C PHE A 164 -4.63 -11.55 1.31
N SER A 165 -4.90 -12.10 2.50
CA SER A 165 -3.90 -12.24 3.56
C SER A 165 -2.93 -13.41 3.29
N LYS A 166 -3.40 -14.50 2.70
CA LYS A 166 -2.59 -15.70 2.37
C LYS A 166 -1.53 -15.49 1.29
N THR A 167 -1.58 -14.35 0.60
CA THR A 167 -0.77 -14.07 -0.60
C THR A 167 0.30 -13.01 -0.34
N VAL A 168 0.63 -12.78 0.94
CA VAL A 168 1.61 -11.79 1.42
C VAL A 168 2.53 -12.44 2.44
#